data_AF-A0A7C1JBN4-F1
#
_entry.id   AF-A0A7C1JBN4-F1
#
_cell.length_a   1.000
_cell.length_b   1.000
_cell.length_c   1.000
_cell.angle_alpha   90.00
_cell.angle_beta   90.00
_cell.angle_gamma   90.00
#
_symmetry.space_group_name_H-M   'P 1'
#
loop_
_entity.id
_entity.type
_entity.pdbx_description
1 polymer ?
#
loop_
_entity_poly.entity_id
_entity_poly.type
_entity_poly.pdbx_seq_one_letter_code
_entity_poly.pdbx_strand_id
1 'polypeptide(L)'
;MLKRVLQLIGLGLSVAWLAAGCGQGPVRSEAASADWSRGVLLGESSFNEAVALYPESDGQRVHLAWGEVSDTGDCLHYAVVEGSGTVARHVRLPLPVRSPHAVTLLPDGQGGLVVCYISGVAETRRLHSAHLDSEGRVLASAPDISGHGPEVDEYVALRTPSGIEVFWSNDWLRTRGLYHLRLDLSGAVVMPAELLVPGAFAAHGQFGEDGRVHLTWTQEPGFNEETIYYAAFDPEQRTLGEPALIGSFMLKPKATRYGPALALSKDRVYVFWSWQFLAPGGLYFGSDHLAGEGELHYASFPLGSPQLAQDRVLLLRPDPRPRYRPASGTFPYSQLAPTGPGGGQLTLELRQARPGVPMRLETVYKERGEESGLGTYVVCMPSPALGQRDEVALGLVLQTSTRSRTRLEVGVAYFADDSEKGYQLAGRGRSVTAHPVLAADAQNELHLAWLEPAGFGRYQVYYASTRPEVRRALGRLGSDDLLRAVEGLALTVAQAAGIIPVSFLWVFLPLVLVILYCWLRPEARLEQVKPRAVLAAAILIHVLGKLCLLPGDIVAAAPFADRVPTAVAGAYLLAVPACVLMISVGTLVAYVRRSEGRSPLVGYAMFAATDSVLTALLYAPGILS
;
A
#
# COMPACT_ATOMS: atom_id res chain seq x y z
N MET A 1 40.98 -22.38 4.27
CA MET A 1 40.13 -21.34 4.90
C MET A 1 38.76 -21.28 4.22
N LEU A 2 38.69 -21.08 2.90
CA LEU A 2 37.44 -21.07 2.12
C LEU A 2 36.54 -22.31 2.35
N LYS A 3 37.11 -23.53 2.32
CA LYS A 3 36.37 -24.77 2.61
C LYS A 3 35.71 -24.77 4.00
N ARG A 4 36.37 -24.24 5.03
CA ARG A 4 35.82 -24.15 6.39
C ARG A 4 34.72 -23.10 6.50
N VAL A 5 34.86 -21.97 5.82
CA VAL A 5 33.82 -20.93 5.75
C VAL A 5 32.58 -21.47 5.04
N LEU A 6 32.75 -22.14 3.89
CA LEU A 6 31.65 -22.78 3.17
C LEU A 6 30.98 -23.89 4.00
N GLN A 7 31.76 -24.68 4.76
CA GLN A 7 31.20 -25.68 5.68
C GLN A 7 30.42 -25.06 6.84
N LEU A 8 30.88 -23.94 7.41
CA LEU A 8 30.15 -23.24 8.48
C LEU A 8 28.87 -22.59 7.96
N ILE A 9 28.90 -22.00 6.76
CA ILE A 9 27.71 -21.46 6.10
C ILE A 9 26.73 -22.60 5.78
N GLY A 10 27.22 -23.70 5.20
CA GLY A 10 26.40 -24.88 4.91
C GLY A 10 25.76 -25.46 6.16
N LEU A 11 26.53 -25.62 7.25
CA LEU A 11 26.01 -26.11 8.53
C LEU A 11 24.98 -25.14 9.12
N GLY A 12 25.26 -23.83 9.11
CA GLY A 12 24.32 -22.81 9.57
C GLY A 12 23.01 -22.82 8.80
N LEU A 13 23.08 -22.94 7.47
CA LEU A 13 21.91 -23.09 6.61
C LEU A 13 21.13 -24.38 6.88
N SER A 14 21.82 -25.51 7.06
CA SER A 14 21.17 -26.78 7.39
C SER A 14 20.47 -26.75 8.75
N VAL A 15 21.09 -26.15 9.77
CA VAL A 15 20.46 -25.99 11.10
C VAL A 15 19.26 -25.06 11.01
N ALA A 16 19.36 -23.95 10.27
CA ALA A 16 18.24 -23.04 10.06
C ALA A 16 17.07 -23.72 9.31
N TRP A 17 17.37 -24.53 8.30
CA TRP A 17 16.38 -25.33 7.57
C TRP A 17 15.68 -26.36 8.47
N LEU A 18 16.44 -27.08 9.30
CA LEU A 18 15.88 -28.06 10.25
C LEU A 18 14.99 -27.39 11.30
N ALA A 19 15.38 -26.21 11.80
CA ALA A 19 14.58 -25.45 12.75
C ALA A 19 13.29 -24.87 12.12
N ALA A 20 13.32 -24.60 10.82
CA ALA A 20 12.20 -24.04 10.07
C ALA A 20 11.14 -25.07 9.62
N GLY A 21 11.46 -26.37 9.65
CA GLY A 21 10.52 -27.43 9.24
C GLY A 21 9.36 -27.69 10.22
N CYS A 22 9.41 -27.11 11.42
CA CYS A 22 8.39 -27.31 12.45
C CYS A 22 7.29 -26.24 12.36
N GLY A 23 6.41 -26.37 11.36
CA GLY A 23 5.16 -25.61 11.24
C GLY A 23 5.29 -24.31 10.44
N GLN A 24 4.51 -24.20 9.35
CA GLN A 24 4.31 -22.92 8.67
C GLN A 24 3.37 -22.09 9.53
N GLY A 25 3.89 -21.08 10.22
CA GLY A 25 3.04 -20.08 10.85
C GLY A 25 2.40 -19.16 9.80
N PRO A 26 1.46 -18.31 10.22
CA PRO A 26 0.70 -17.49 9.29
C PRO A 26 1.60 -16.48 8.58
N VAL A 27 1.32 -16.19 7.30
CA VAL A 27 2.13 -15.27 6.53
C VAL A 27 1.92 -13.85 7.00
N ARG A 28 2.99 -13.23 7.55
CA ARG A 28 2.95 -11.85 8.04
C ARG A 28 3.65 -10.85 7.14
N SER A 29 3.10 -9.63 7.04
CA SER A 29 3.74 -8.46 6.40
C SER A 29 4.87 -7.89 7.27
N GLU A 30 5.57 -6.85 6.80
CA GLU A 30 6.57 -6.15 7.63
C GLU A 30 5.89 -5.16 8.59
N ALA A 31 6.53 -4.90 9.74
CA ALA A 31 6.04 -3.88 10.67
C ALA A 31 6.24 -2.48 10.07
N ALA A 32 5.17 -1.70 9.97
CA ALA A 32 5.20 -0.38 9.36
C ALA A 32 5.57 0.74 10.35
N SER A 33 4.94 0.73 11.52
CA SER A 33 5.15 1.68 12.62
C SER A 33 5.03 0.97 13.98
N ALA A 34 5.34 1.66 15.06
CA ALA A 34 5.27 1.06 16.41
C ALA A 34 3.83 0.82 16.87
N ASP A 35 2.88 1.62 16.38
CA ASP A 35 1.48 1.63 16.84
C ASP A 35 0.59 0.63 16.11
N TRP A 36 1.10 -0.01 15.06
CA TRP A 36 0.36 -0.99 14.26
C TRP A 36 0.96 -2.39 14.42
N SER A 37 0.10 -3.40 14.39
CA SER A 37 0.55 -4.79 14.27
C SER A 37 1.16 -5.03 12.89
N ARG A 38 1.89 -6.14 12.75
CA ARG A 38 2.16 -6.69 11.42
C ARG A 38 0.84 -7.16 10.80
N GLY A 39 0.73 -7.09 9.49
CA GLY A 39 -0.38 -7.69 8.76
C GLY A 39 -0.31 -9.21 8.82
N VAL A 40 -1.45 -9.88 8.95
CA VAL A 40 -1.58 -11.33 8.83
C VAL A 40 -2.39 -11.67 7.57
N LEU A 41 -1.89 -12.61 6.77
CA LEU A 41 -2.58 -13.12 5.59
C LEU A 41 -3.77 -13.99 6.02
N LEU A 42 -4.96 -13.63 5.56
CA LEU A 42 -6.22 -14.31 5.85
C LEU A 42 -6.66 -15.25 4.73
N GLY A 43 -6.35 -14.91 3.48
CA GLY A 43 -6.75 -15.69 2.32
C GLY A 43 -6.51 -14.95 1.01
N GLU A 44 -7.24 -15.35 -0.03
CA GLU A 44 -7.14 -14.76 -1.36
C GLU A 44 -8.53 -14.36 -1.88
N SER A 45 -8.57 -13.22 -2.58
CA SER A 45 -9.71 -12.65 -3.30
C SER A 45 -9.43 -12.67 -4.80
N SER A 46 -10.49 -12.79 -5.60
CA SER A 46 -10.39 -12.65 -7.06
C SER A 46 -10.63 -11.22 -7.55
N PHE A 47 -11.11 -10.34 -6.66
CA PHE A 47 -11.50 -8.98 -6.98
C PHE A 47 -10.52 -7.98 -6.40
N ASN A 48 -10.20 -6.96 -7.21
CA ASN A 48 -9.43 -5.79 -6.77
C ASN A 48 -10.40 -4.78 -6.14
N GLU A 49 -10.95 -5.13 -4.98
CA GLU A 49 -11.97 -4.35 -4.30
C GLU A 49 -11.79 -4.39 -2.78
N ALA A 50 -12.46 -3.49 -2.07
CA ALA A 50 -12.45 -3.43 -0.63
C ALA A 50 -12.94 -4.74 0.01
N VAL A 51 -12.24 -5.20 1.05
CA VAL A 51 -12.65 -6.34 1.87
C VAL A 51 -13.67 -5.86 2.89
N ALA A 52 -14.80 -6.56 3.02
CA ALA A 52 -15.77 -6.22 4.06
C ALA A 52 -15.13 -6.39 5.43
N LEU A 53 -15.24 -5.38 6.30
CA LEU A 53 -14.62 -5.38 7.63
C LEU A 53 -15.61 -4.86 8.67
N TYR A 54 -15.88 -5.66 9.69
CA TYR A 54 -16.73 -5.29 10.82
C TYR A 54 -16.11 -5.73 12.14
N PRO A 55 -15.53 -4.82 12.94
CA PRO A 55 -15.16 -5.12 14.33
C PRO A 55 -16.41 -5.09 15.23
N GLU A 56 -16.55 -6.09 16.10
CA GLU A 56 -17.53 -6.04 17.18
C GLU A 56 -17.21 -4.89 18.15
N SER A 57 -18.20 -4.45 18.92
CA SER A 57 -18.08 -3.27 19.78
C SER A 57 -16.98 -3.37 20.85
N ASP A 58 -16.57 -4.58 21.25
CA ASP A 58 -15.50 -4.82 22.23
C ASP A 58 -14.12 -5.06 21.59
N GLY A 59 -14.07 -5.06 20.24
CA GLY A 59 -12.88 -5.36 19.43
C GLY A 59 -12.32 -6.77 19.63
N GLN A 60 -13.04 -7.68 20.31
CA GLN A 60 -12.59 -9.05 20.56
C GLN A 60 -12.79 -9.96 19.36
N ARG A 61 -13.74 -9.64 18.49
CA ARG A 61 -13.94 -10.32 17.22
C ARG A 61 -14.00 -9.29 16.10
N VAL A 62 -13.33 -9.62 15.01
CA VAL A 62 -13.35 -8.84 13.79
C VAL A 62 -13.74 -9.76 12.65
N HIS A 63 -14.84 -9.41 12.00
CA HIS A 63 -15.42 -10.17 10.92
C HIS A 63 -14.95 -9.60 9.58
N LEU A 64 -14.53 -10.48 8.69
CA LEU A 64 -14.11 -10.13 7.35
C LEU A 64 -14.83 -10.98 6.31
N ALA A 65 -15.14 -10.40 5.15
CA ALA A 65 -15.68 -11.15 4.02
C ALA A 65 -15.21 -10.60 2.67
N TRP A 66 -15.01 -11.50 1.70
CA TRP A 66 -14.57 -11.15 0.34
C TRP A 66 -14.99 -12.23 -0.66
N GLY A 67 -14.98 -11.89 -1.95
CA GLY A 67 -15.34 -12.79 -3.04
C GLY A 67 -14.16 -13.54 -3.65
N GLU A 68 -14.41 -14.77 -4.08
CA GLU A 68 -13.49 -15.58 -4.90
C GLU A 68 -14.25 -16.14 -6.11
N VAL A 69 -13.62 -16.06 -7.28
CA VAL A 69 -14.00 -16.75 -8.52
C VAL A 69 -13.01 -17.88 -8.72
N SER A 70 -13.51 -19.10 -8.84
CA SER A 70 -12.67 -20.29 -8.97
C SER A 70 -13.30 -21.33 -9.89
N ASP A 71 -12.47 -22.21 -10.46
CA ASP A 71 -12.95 -23.36 -11.24
C ASP A 71 -13.83 -24.31 -10.42
N THR A 72 -13.72 -24.27 -9.08
CA THR A 72 -14.53 -25.08 -8.16
C THR A 72 -15.88 -24.44 -7.82
N GLY A 73 -16.16 -23.27 -8.39
CA GLY A 73 -17.33 -22.45 -8.10
C GLY A 73 -16.96 -21.15 -7.41
N ASP A 74 -17.76 -20.13 -7.69
CA ASP A 74 -17.64 -18.82 -7.07
C ASP A 74 -18.13 -18.90 -5.63
N CYS A 75 -17.46 -18.20 -4.71
CA CYS A 75 -17.86 -18.22 -3.31
C CYS A 75 -17.57 -16.90 -2.61
N LEU A 76 -18.25 -16.71 -1.48
CA LEU A 76 -17.91 -15.69 -0.50
C LEU A 76 -17.14 -16.34 0.64
N HIS A 77 -15.95 -15.82 0.93
CA HIS A 77 -15.20 -16.16 2.13
C HIS A 77 -15.73 -15.34 3.30
N TYR A 78 -15.74 -15.97 4.48
CA TYR A 78 -16.01 -15.32 5.74
C TYR A 78 -14.94 -15.76 6.76
N ALA A 79 -14.31 -14.78 7.40
CA ALA A 79 -13.30 -15.01 8.42
C ALA A 79 -13.61 -14.24 9.69
N VAL A 80 -13.21 -14.80 10.83
CA VAL A 80 -13.27 -14.16 12.15
C VAL A 80 -11.87 -14.15 12.74
N VAL A 81 -11.39 -12.95 13.06
CA VAL A 81 -10.12 -12.72 13.75
C VAL A 81 -10.41 -12.32 15.19
N GLU A 82 -9.80 -13.00 16.15
CA GLU A 82 -9.94 -12.69 17.56
C GLU A 82 -9.10 -11.47 17.98
N GLY A 83 -9.35 -10.93 19.17
CA GLY A 83 -8.59 -9.82 19.77
C GLY A 83 -7.10 -10.13 19.97
N SER A 84 -6.70 -11.40 19.88
CA SER A 84 -5.31 -11.86 19.86
C SER A 84 -4.66 -11.74 18.47
N GLY A 85 -5.43 -11.51 17.41
CA GLY A 85 -4.97 -11.54 16.02
C GLY A 85 -4.95 -12.95 15.40
N THR A 86 -5.42 -13.98 16.10
CA THR A 86 -5.56 -15.34 15.54
C THR A 86 -6.84 -15.47 14.74
N VAL A 87 -6.77 -16.18 13.61
CA VAL A 87 -7.95 -16.54 12.82
C VAL A 87 -8.68 -17.66 13.56
N ALA A 88 -9.78 -17.33 14.25
CA ALA A 88 -10.62 -18.32 14.91
C ALA A 88 -11.38 -19.16 13.90
N ARG A 89 -11.78 -18.54 12.78
CA ARG A 89 -12.62 -19.18 11.77
C ARG A 89 -12.37 -18.62 10.39
N HIS A 90 -12.41 -19.52 9.41
CA HIS A 90 -12.43 -19.18 7.99
C HIS A 90 -13.28 -20.21 7.26
N VAL A 91 -14.38 -19.78 6.65
CA VAL A 91 -15.35 -20.65 5.96
C VAL A 91 -15.76 -20.05 4.62
N ARG A 92 -16.13 -20.94 3.69
CA ARG A 92 -16.85 -20.56 2.46
C ARG A 92 -18.34 -20.52 2.79
N LEU A 93 -19.00 -19.38 2.57
CA LEU A 93 -20.42 -19.24 2.79
C LEU A 93 -21.19 -20.06 1.74
N PRO A 94 -22.15 -20.91 2.13
CA PRO A 94 -22.93 -21.74 1.22
C PRO A 94 -24.04 -20.93 0.53
N LEU A 95 -23.66 -19.85 -0.17
CA LEU A 95 -24.56 -18.95 -0.89
C LEU A 95 -24.47 -19.23 -2.40
N PRO A 96 -25.60 -19.23 -3.14
CA PRO A 96 -25.59 -19.35 -4.59
C PRO A 96 -25.13 -18.01 -5.19
N VAL A 97 -23.82 -17.86 -5.36
CA VAL A 97 -23.20 -16.63 -5.88
C VAL A 97 -22.55 -16.86 -7.23
N ARG A 98 -22.44 -15.78 -8.00
CA ARG A 98 -21.72 -15.72 -9.26
C ARG A 98 -20.90 -14.45 -9.27
N SER A 99 -19.58 -14.60 -9.22
CA SER A 99 -18.62 -13.51 -9.17
C SER A 99 -18.97 -12.45 -8.10
N PRO A 100 -19.09 -12.88 -6.84
CA PRO A 100 -19.54 -12.02 -5.76
C PRO A 100 -18.51 -10.93 -5.47
N HIS A 101 -18.93 -9.67 -5.44
CA HIS A 101 -18.05 -8.52 -5.23
C HIS A 101 -18.79 -7.41 -4.45
N ALA A 102 -18.09 -6.32 -4.14
CA ALA A 102 -18.56 -5.23 -3.27
C ALA A 102 -19.22 -5.74 -1.98
N VAL A 103 -18.52 -6.55 -1.19
CA VAL A 103 -19.12 -7.19 0.00
C VAL A 103 -19.18 -6.20 1.17
N THR A 104 -20.30 -6.15 1.89
CA THR A 104 -20.48 -5.35 3.12
C THR A 104 -21.00 -6.21 4.26
N LEU A 105 -20.53 -5.97 5.48
CA LEU A 105 -20.98 -6.63 6.71
C LEU A 105 -21.63 -5.60 7.64
N LEU A 106 -22.82 -5.89 8.15
CA LEU A 106 -23.59 -5.02 9.04
C LEU A 106 -24.10 -5.82 10.24
N PRO A 107 -24.09 -5.27 11.47
CA PRO A 107 -24.63 -5.97 12.62
C PRO A 107 -26.16 -6.03 12.61
N ASP A 108 -26.70 -7.19 13.00
CA ASP A 108 -28.15 -7.37 13.20
C ASP A 108 -28.64 -6.87 14.58
N GLY A 109 -27.71 -6.57 15.50
CA GLY A 109 -28.00 -6.14 16.88
C GLY A 109 -28.23 -7.28 17.88
N GLN A 110 -28.19 -8.54 17.44
CA GLN A 110 -28.31 -9.75 18.26
C GLN A 110 -27.02 -10.60 18.25
N GLY A 111 -25.93 -10.05 17.70
CA GLY A 111 -24.63 -10.72 17.57
C GLY A 111 -24.45 -11.45 16.24
N GLY A 112 -25.44 -11.46 15.37
CA GLY A 112 -25.30 -11.88 13.98
C GLY A 112 -24.94 -10.72 13.05
N LEU A 113 -24.86 -11.04 11.76
CA LEU A 113 -24.50 -10.09 10.71
C LEU A 113 -25.43 -10.22 9.52
N VAL A 114 -25.75 -9.11 8.87
CA VAL A 114 -26.27 -9.10 7.51
C VAL A 114 -25.10 -8.86 6.57
N VAL A 115 -24.92 -9.77 5.60
CA VAL A 115 -24.00 -9.58 4.48
C VAL A 115 -24.77 -9.08 3.27
N CYS A 116 -24.30 -7.99 2.68
CA CYS A 116 -24.75 -7.51 1.37
C CYS A 116 -23.62 -7.72 0.35
N TYR A 117 -23.98 -8.01 -0.90
CA TYR A 117 -22.99 -8.21 -1.97
C TYR A 117 -23.64 -8.06 -3.35
N ILE A 118 -22.85 -7.66 -4.34
CA ILE A 118 -23.23 -7.70 -5.75
C ILE A 118 -22.87 -9.09 -6.30
N SER A 119 -23.77 -9.68 -7.07
CA SER A 119 -23.52 -10.93 -7.79
C SER A 119 -23.88 -10.74 -9.28
N GLY A 120 -23.05 -11.31 -10.14
CA GLY A 120 -23.14 -11.24 -11.60
C GLY A 120 -21.91 -10.58 -12.21
N VAL A 121 -21.20 -11.30 -13.07
CA VAL A 121 -20.22 -10.75 -14.01
C VAL A 121 -20.55 -11.35 -15.38
N ALA A 122 -20.71 -10.51 -16.40
CA ALA A 122 -21.26 -10.83 -17.73
C ALA A 122 -22.77 -11.17 -17.79
N GLU A 123 -23.42 -11.41 -16.65
CA GLU A 123 -24.87 -11.37 -16.48
C GLU A 123 -25.30 -10.01 -15.89
N THR A 124 -26.61 -9.81 -15.73
CA THR A 124 -27.17 -8.62 -15.09
C THR A 124 -26.77 -8.57 -13.62
N ARG A 125 -25.97 -7.56 -13.23
CA ARG A 125 -25.54 -7.35 -11.84
C ARG A 125 -26.72 -7.03 -10.94
N ARG A 126 -26.85 -7.80 -9.86
CA ARG A 126 -27.91 -7.64 -8.86
C ARG A 126 -27.32 -7.52 -7.46
N LEU A 127 -28.06 -6.86 -6.58
CA LEU A 127 -27.72 -6.76 -5.17
C LEU A 127 -28.44 -7.86 -4.39
N HIS A 128 -27.70 -8.53 -3.50
CA HIS A 128 -28.17 -9.65 -2.69
C HIS A 128 -27.95 -9.36 -1.20
N SER A 129 -28.67 -10.08 -0.34
CA SER A 129 -28.40 -10.11 1.10
C SER A 129 -28.50 -11.50 1.68
N ALA A 130 -27.79 -11.74 2.80
CA ALA A 130 -27.97 -12.91 3.63
C ALA A 130 -27.78 -12.58 5.11
N HIS A 131 -28.50 -13.27 5.98
CA HIS A 131 -28.37 -13.18 7.44
C HIS A 131 -27.47 -14.30 7.93
N LEU A 132 -26.46 -13.93 8.71
CA LEU A 132 -25.46 -14.80 9.31
C LEU A 132 -25.60 -14.77 10.83
N ASP A 133 -25.38 -15.89 11.50
CA ASP A 133 -25.13 -15.87 12.94
C ASP A 133 -23.70 -15.34 13.25
N SER A 134 -23.37 -15.19 14.54
CA SER A 134 -22.02 -14.79 15.00
C SER A 134 -20.89 -15.70 14.51
N GLU A 135 -21.27 -16.89 14.09
CA GLU A 135 -20.41 -17.97 13.63
C GLU A 135 -20.36 -18.04 12.10
N GLY A 136 -21.03 -17.16 11.35
CA GLY A 136 -21.03 -17.19 9.88
C GLY A 136 -21.84 -18.34 9.27
N ARG A 137 -22.78 -18.94 10.00
CA ARG A 137 -23.79 -19.83 9.41
C ARG A 137 -24.91 -18.97 8.82
N VAL A 138 -25.32 -19.32 7.61
CA VAL A 138 -26.42 -18.63 6.91
C VAL A 138 -27.75 -19.03 7.55
N LEU A 139 -28.45 -18.06 8.13
CA LEU A 139 -29.78 -18.21 8.72
C LEU A 139 -30.89 -17.99 7.70
N ALA A 140 -30.70 -16.99 6.82
CA ALA A 140 -31.62 -16.63 5.74
C ALA A 140 -30.85 -16.00 4.57
N SER A 141 -31.44 -16.02 3.36
CA SER A 141 -30.86 -15.38 2.18
C SER A 141 -31.94 -14.79 1.28
N ALA A 142 -31.73 -13.58 0.78
CA ALA A 142 -32.59 -12.92 -0.21
C ALA A 142 -31.81 -12.73 -1.53
N PRO A 143 -32.15 -13.48 -2.58
CA PRO A 143 -31.33 -13.58 -3.80
C PRO A 143 -31.51 -12.41 -4.79
N ASP A 144 -32.37 -11.43 -4.56
CA ASP A 144 -32.37 -10.18 -5.32
C ASP A 144 -33.12 -9.13 -4.52
N ILE A 145 -32.39 -8.22 -3.89
CA ILE A 145 -32.96 -7.10 -3.13
C ILE A 145 -33.08 -5.84 -3.97
N SER A 146 -32.31 -5.72 -5.06
CA SER A 146 -32.44 -4.62 -6.02
C SER A 146 -33.73 -4.67 -6.84
N GLY A 147 -34.32 -5.86 -6.99
CA GLY A 147 -35.56 -6.10 -7.73
C GLY A 147 -35.39 -6.05 -9.25
N HIS A 148 -36.51 -6.10 -9.97
CA HIS A 148 -36.54 -6.01 -11.43
C HIS A 148 -36.28 -4.57 -11.90
N GLY A 149 -35.02 -4.16 -11.90
CA GLY A 149 -34.61 -2.79 -12.26
C GLY A 149 -33.31 -2.75 -13.09
N PRO A 150 -32.69 -1.56 -13.16
CA PRO A 150 -31.33 -1.39 -13.67
C PRO A 150 -30.31 -2.30 -12.98
N GLU A 151 -29.16 -2.48 -13.62
CA GLU A 151 -28.01 -3.17 -13.03
C GLU A 151 -27.43 -2.39 -11.86
N VAL A 152 -26.88 -3.09 -10.88
CA VAL A 152 -26.20 -2.48 -9.74
C VAL A 152 -24.70 -2.42 -10.03
N ASP A 153 -24.11 -1.22 -9.98
CA ASP A 153 -22.67 -1.02 -10.18
C ASP A 153 -21.92 -0.85 -8.85
N GLU A 154 -22.44 0.02 -7.97
CA GLU A 154 -21.89 0.29 -6.65
C GLU A 154 -23.04 0.45 -5.65
N TYR A 155 -22.78 0.19 -4.37
CA TYR A 155 -23.74 0.48 -3.30
C TYR A 155 -23.03 0.78 -1.97
N VAL A 156 -23.78 1.42 -1.07
CA VAL A 156 -23.45 1.56 0.34
C VAL A 156 -24.66 1.10 1.16
N ALA A 157 -24.40 0.34 2.22
CA ALA A 157 -25.42 -0.14 3.14
C ALA A 157 -25.07 0.31 4.56
N LEU A 158 -26.05 0.83 5.29
CA LEU A 158 -25.86 1.51 6.56
C LEU A 158 -26.88 1.04 7.58
N ARG A 159 -26.41 0.68 8.78
CA ARG A 159 -27.28 0.30 9.90
C ARG A 159 -27.86 1.55 10.55
N THR A 160 -29.19 1.61 10.67
CA THR A 160 -29.95 2.67 11.35
C THR A 160 -30.92 2.06 12.36
N PRO A 161 -31.38 2.77 13.41
CA PRO A 161 -32.31 2.21 14.39
C PRO A 161 -33.54 1.51 13.79
N SER A 162 -34.01 1.97 12.63
CA SER A 162 -35.16 1.42 11.91
C SER A 162 -34.86 0.23 11.00
N GLY A 163 -33.59 -0.10 10.72
CA GLY A 163 -33.23 -1.17 9.80
C GLY A 163 -31.88 -0.96 9.13
N ILE A 164 -31.77 -1.36 7.88
CA ILE A 164 -30.60 -1.13 7.04
C ILE A 164 -31.03 -0.29 5.85
N GLU A 165 -30.47 0.91 5.73
CA GLU A 165 -30.65 1.76 4.56
C GLU A 165 -29.62 1.36 3.51
N VAL A 166 -30.07 1.14 2.28
CA VAL A 166 -29.20 0.75 1.17
C VAL A 166 -29.37 1.76 0.05
N PHE A 167 -28.26 2.35 -0.36
CA PHE A 167 -28.18 3.26 -1.49
C PHE A 167 -27.31 2.62 -2.56
N TRP A 168 -27.85 2.42 -3.75
CA TRP A 168 -27.14 1.76 -4.83
C TRP A 168 -27.27 2.56 -6.12
N SER A 169 -26.25 2.48 -6.97
CA SER A 169 -26.23 3.23 -8.23
C SER A 169 -26.11 2.32 -9.44
N ASN A 170 -26.73 2.78 -10.52
CA ASN A 170 -26.46 2.34 -11.88
C ASN A 170 -25.67 3.44 -12.59
N ASP A 171 -24.57 3.11 -13.26
CA ASP A 171 -23.70 4.06 -13.97
C ASP A 171 -23.85 3.97 -15.51
N TRP A 172 -24.84 3.22 -15.99
CA TRP A 172 -25.14 3.17 -17.42
C TRP A 172 -25.83 4.46 -17.87
N LEU A 173 -25.28 5.13 -18.89
CA LEU A 173 -25.71 6.44 -19.39
C LEU A 173 -27.23 6.67 -19.52
N ARG A 174 -28.03 5.64 -19.83
CA ARG A 174 -29.49 5.76 -20.03
C ARG A 174 -30.31 5.53 -18.77
N THR A 175 -29.75 4.85 -17.78
CA THR A 175 -30.43 4.44 -16.55
C THR A 175 -29.68 4.93 -15.31
N ARG A 176 -28.74 5.87 -15.50
CA ARG A 176 -27.89 6.38 -14.44
C ARG A 176 -28.74 7.03 -13.35
N GLY A 177 -28.48 6.63 -12.11
CA GLY A 177 -29.22 7.14 -10.96
C GLY A 177 -28.84 6.46 -9.66
N LEU A 178 -29.07 7.18 -8.58
CA LEU A 178 -28.96 6.68 -7.21
C LEU A 178 -30.33 6.23 -6.73
N TYR A 179 -30.43 5.00 -6.28
CA TYR A 179 -31.63 4.36 -5.80
C TYR A 179 -31.52 4.08 -4.31
N HIS A 180 -32.66 4.08 -3.61
CA HIS A 180 -32.77 3.81 -2.18
C HIS A 180 -33.74 2.65 -1.93
N LEU A 181 -33.37 1.72 -1.05
CA LEU A 181 -34.25 0.71 -0.48
C LEU A 181 -33.97 0.55 1.02
N ARG A 182 -34.88 -0.13 1.73
CA ARG A 182 -34.67 -0.50 3.13
C ARG A 182 -34.81 -2.00 3.34
N LEU A 183 -33.87 -2.54 4.11
CA LEU A 183 -33.95 -3.88 4.66
C LEU A 183 -34.28 -3.83 6.17
N ASP A 184 -34.87 -4.90 6.69
CA ASP A 184 -34.85 -5.15 8.13
C ASP A 184 -33.47 -5.70 8.58
N LEU A 185 -33.36 -6.02 9.87
CA LEU A 185 -32.12 -6.54 10.47
C LEU A 185 -31.84 -8.01 10.13
N SER A 186 -32.77 -8.69 9.46
CA SER A 186 -32.54 -10.01 8.84
C SER A 186 -32.10 -9.90 7.38
N GLY A 187 -31.98 -8.68 6.85
CA GLY A 187 -31.65 -8.42 5.46
C GLY A 187 -32.83 -8.59 4.49
N ALA A 188 -34.06 -8.74 4.97
CA ALA A 188 -35.23 -8.84 4.11
C ALA A 188 -35.72 -7.45 3.68
N VAL A 189 -36.18 -7.32 2.43
CA VAL A 189 -36.68 -6.05 1.88
C VAL A 189 -37.99 -5.67 2.57
N VAL A 190 -37.97 -4.55 3.29
CA VAL A 190 -39.18 -3.96 3.90
C VAL A 190 -39.71 -2.79 3.07
N MET A 191 -38.85 -2.14 2.28
CA MET A 191 -39.25 -1.13 1.31
C MET A 191 -38.48 -1.35 0.01
N PRO A 192 -39.18 -1.46 -1.13
CA PRO A 192 -38.55 -1.72 -2.43
C PRO A 192 -37.71 -0.53 -2.90
N ALA A 193 -36.85 -0.78 -3.88
CA ALA A 193 -35.97 0.23 -4.46
C ALA A 193 -36.76 1.32 -5.20
N GLU A 194 -36.41 2.58 -4.92
CA GLU A 194 -36.94 3.77 -5.59
C GLU A 194 -35.81 4.69 -6.05
N LEU A 195 -35.97 5.36 -7.19
CA LEU A 195 -35.00 6.33 -7.68
C LEU A 195 -35.00 7.57 -6.78
N LEU A 196 -33.85 7.86 -6.16
CA LEU A 196 -33.67 8.97 -5.25
C LEU A 196 -33.07 10.20 -5.96
N VAL A 197 -31.98 10.02 -6.71
CA VAL A 197 -31.30 11.10 -7.43
C VAL A 197 -31.01 10.67 -8.87
N PRO A 198 -31.70 11.25 -9.88
CA PRO A 198 -31.40 10.98 -11.28
C PRO A 198 -29.97 11.37 -11.65
N GLY A 199 -29.28 10.56 -12.45
CA GLY A 199 -27.93 10.84 -12.94
C GLY A 199 -26.80 10.75 -11.91
N ALA A 200 -27.11 10.44 -10.65
CA ALA A 200 -26.12 10.24 -9.59
C ALA A 200 -25.53 8.82 -9.61
N PHE A 201 -24.28 8.69 -9.21
CA PHE A 201 -23.57 7.41 -9.05
C PHE A 201 -22.48 7.51 -7.98
N ALA A 202 -21.84 6.37 -7.66
CA ALA A 202 -20.73 6.30 -6.69
C ALA A 202 -21.06 6.90 -5.32
N ALA A 203 -22.16 6.45 -4.73
CA ALA A 203 -22.62 6.98 -3.45
C ALA A 203 -21.86 6.36 -2.27
N HIS A 204 -21.61 7.18 -1.25
CA HIS A 204 -21.15 6.76 0.06
C HIS A 204 -21.98 7.46 1.13
N GLY A 205 -22.06 6.89 2.32
CA GLY A 205 -22.74 7.54 3.42
C GLY A 205 -22.34 7.06 4.78
N GLN A 206 -22.86 7.76 5.78
CA GLN A 206 -22.69 7.43 7.19
C GLN A 206 -23.93 7.87 7.97
N PHE A 207 -24.39 7.04 8.90
CA PHE A 207 -25.45 7.44 9.84
C PHE A 207 -24.85 8.34 10.94
N GLY A 208 -25.44 9.52 11.13
CA GLY A 208 -25.04 10.50 12.14
C GLY A 208 -25.78 10.33 13.47
N GLU A 209 -25.22 10.91 14.54
CA GLU A 209 -25.88 11.02 15.84
C GLU A 209 -27.12 11.94 15.80
N ASP A 210 -27.26 12.76 14.76
CA ASP A 210 -28.45 13.59 14.49
C ASP A 210 -29.65 12.78 13.95
N GLY A 211 -29.50 11.46 13.81
CA GLY A 211 -30.54 10.56 13.31
C GLY A 211 -30.68 10.57 11.79
N ARG A 212 -29.80 11.25 11.06
CA ARG A 212 -29.83 11.35 9.60
C ARG A 212 -28.75 10.50 8.96
N VAL A 213 -28.96 10.13 7.70
CA VAL A 213 -27.92 9.55 6.87
C VAL A 213 -27.25 10.67 6.09
N HIS A 214 -25.97 10.90 6.32
CA HIS A 214 -25.16 11.83 5.53
C HIS A 214 -24.68 11.11 4.27
N LEU A 215 -25.07 11.62 3.10
CA LEU A 215 -24.77 11.02 1.81
C LEU A 215 -23.86 11.94 0.99
N THR A 216 -22.96 11.32 0.24
CA THR A 216 -22.22 11.95 -0.84
C THR A 216 -22.30 11.08 -2.09
N TRP A 217 -22.27 11.70 -3.26
CA TRP A 217 -22.33 11.02 -4.55
C TRP A 217 -21.68 11.86 -5.65
N THR A 218 -21.43 11.23 -6.79
CA THR A 218 -20.91 11.89 -7.98
C THR A 218 -22.02 12.12 -9.01
N GLN A 219 -21.94 13.22 -9.75
CA GLN A 219 -22.66 13.43 -11.01
C GLN A 219 -21.68 13.88 -12.10
N GLU A 220 -22.01 13.56 -13.35
CA GLU A 220 -21.22 13.95 -14.52
C GLU A 220 -22.02 14.96 -15.37
N PRO A 221 -21.99 16.27 -15.05
CA PRO A 221 -22.75 17.29 -15.79
C PRO A 221 -22.23 17.51 -17.22
N GLY A 222 -20.97 17.15 -17.50
CA GLY A 222 -20.32 17.31 -18.79
C GLY A 222 -19.31 16.18 -19.04
N PHE A 223 -18.85 16.03 -20.28
CA PHE A 223 -17.92 14.96 -20.65
C PHE A 223 -16.64 15.04 -19.80
N ASN A 224 -16.38 14.00 -19.01
CA ASN A 224 -15.25 13.91 -18.06
C ASN A 224 -15.25 14.95 -16.94
N GLU A 225 -16.31 15.76 -16.79
CA GLU A 225 -16.47 16.66 -15.65
C GLU A 225 -17.24 15.93 -14.57
N GLU A 226 -16.60 15.66 -13.44
CA GLU A 226 -17.24 15.02 -12.30
C GLU A 226 -17.41 16.02 -11.16
N THR A 227 -18.59 16.00 -10.57
CA THR A 227 -18.98 16.87 -9.47
C THR A 227 -19.43 16.03 -8.29
N ILE A 228 -18.95 16.38 -7.10
CA ILE A 228 -19.27 15.70 -5.85
C ILE A 228 -20.31 16.51 -5.11
N TYR A 229 -21.40 15.84 -4.74
CA TYR A 229 -22.47 16.43 -3.95
C TYR A 229 -22.54 15.82 -2.56
N TYR A 230 -23.20 16.55 -1.67
CA TYR A 230 -23.55 16.10 -0.33
C TYR A 230 -24.99 16.51 0.00
N ALA A 231 -25.70 15.64 0.72
CA ALA A 231 -26.96 15.98 1.37
C ALA A 231 -27.21 15.06 2.57
N ALA A 232 -28.04 15.53 3.51
CA ALA A 232 -28.56 14.68 4.58
C ALA A 232 -29.89 14.06 4.15
N PHE A 233 -30.02 12.75 4.33
CA PHE A 233 -31.22 11.96 4.08
C PHE A 233 -31.91 11.63 5.41
N ASP A 234 -33.20 11.92 5.48
CA ASP A 234 -34.06 11.56 6.60
C ASP A 234 -34.60 10.14 6.37
N PRO A 235 -34.17 9.12 7.14
CA PRO A 235 -34.66 7.76 6.95
C PRO A 235 -36.15 7.64 7.27
N GLU A 236 -36.70 8.38 8.23
CA GLU A 236 -38.10 8.25 8.60
C GLU A 236 -39.01 8.80 7.50
N GLN A 237 -38.68 9.97 6.97
CA GLN A 237 -39.46 10.63 5.91
C GLN A 237 -39.11 10.14 4.51
N ARG A 238 -37.97 9.46 4.35
CA ARG A 238 -37.39 9.05 3.06
C ARG A 238 -37.16 10.23 2.12
N THR A 239 -36.74 11.36 2.68
CA THR A 239 -36.52 12.60 1.92
C THR A 239 -35.04 12.95 1.95
N LEU A 240 -34.52 13.35 0.79
CA LEU A 240 -33.18 13.91 0.68
C LEU A 240 -33.26 15.42 0.84
N GLY A 241 -32.39 15.98 1.68
CA GLY A 241 -32.22 17.42 1.79
C GLY A 241 -31.68 18.06 0.50
N GLU A 242 -31.58 19.38 0.48
CA GLU A 242 -31.04 20.13 -0.66
C GLU A 242 -29.57 19.72 -0.93
N PRO A 243 -29.24 19.24 -2.15
CA PRO A 243 -27.86 18.90 -2.50
C PRO A 243 -26.94 20.11 -2.51
N ALA A 244 -25.79 19.99 -1.86
CA ALA A 244 -24.72 20.98 -1.89
C ALA A 244 -23.54 20.46 -2.72
N LEU A 245 -23.02 21.30 -3.61
CA LEU A 245 -21.79 21.01 -4.37
C LEU A 245 -20.57 21.13 -3.43
N ILE A 246 -19.79 20.05 -3.35
CA ILE A 246 -18.61 19.95 -2.48
C ILE A 246 -17.30 20.12 -3.25
N GLY A 247 -17.23 19.55 -4.45
CA GLY A 247 -16.03 19.58 -5.27
C GLY A 247 -16.33 19.28 -6.74
N SER A 248 -15.39 19.64 -7.61
CA SER A 248 -15.45 19.33 -9.05
C SER A 248 -14.04 19.00 -9.54
N PHE A 249 -13.92 18.02 -10.41
CA PHE A 249 -12.66 17.64 -11.03
C PHE A 249 -12.87 17.10 -12.45
N MET A 250 -11.81 17.17 -13.25
CA MET A 250 -11.82 16.66 -14.62
C MET A 250 -11.11 15.30 -14.66
N LEU A 251 -11.88 14.22 -14.83
CA LEU A 251 -11.30 12.88 -14.91
C LEU A 251 -10.72 12.65 -16.30
N LYS A 252 -9.40 12.60 -16.41
CA LYS A 252 -8.74 12.31 -17.70
C LYS A 252 -8.97 10.85 -18.12
N PRO A 253 -8.98 10.54 -19.43
CA PRO A 253 -9.07 9.16 -19.89
C PRO A 253 -8.00 8.27 -19.23
N LYS A 254 -8.36 7.04 -18.86
CA LYS A 254 -7.52 6.06 -18.15
C LYS A 254 -7.17 6.40 -16.70
N ALA A 255 -7.77 7.44 -16.13
CA ALA A 255 -7.77 7.61 -14.68
C ALA A 255 -8.84 6.71 -14.06
N THR A 256 -8.52 6.12 -12.91
CA THR A 256 -9.45 5.41 -12.05
C THR A 256 -9.81 6.30 -10.89
N ARG A 257 -11.11 6.54 -10.68
CA ARG A 257 -11.65 7.25 -9.52
C ARG A 257 -11.72 6.32 -8.32
N TYR A 258 -11.51 6.87 -7.12
CA TYR A 258 -11.89 6.25 -5.86
C TYR A 258 -12.64 7.26 -4.98
N GLY A 259 -13.79 6.87 -4.46
CA GLY A 259 -14.70 7.75 -3.72
C GLY A 259 -15.73 8.47 -4.63
N PRO A 260 -16.54 9.38 -4.09
CA PRO A 260 -16.39 10.03 -2.80
C PRO A 260 -16.57 9.07 -1.61
N ALA A 261 -15.82 9.31 -0.54
CA ALA A 261 -15.95 8.63 0.75
C ALA A 261 -16.23 9.68 1.83
N LEU A 262 -17.14 9.38 2.75
CA LEU A 262 -17.63 10.32 3.76
C LEU A 262 -17.27 9.85 5.16
N ALA A 263 -16.85 10.79 6.00
CA ALA A 263 -16.64 10.60 7.43
C ALA A 263 -17.30 11.71 8.24
N LEU A 264 -17.75 11.38 9.44
CA LEU A 264 -18.31 12.34 10.39
C LEU A 264 -17.40 12.46 11.62
N SER A 265 -17.11 13.69 12.00
CA SER A 265 -16.68 14.04 13.35
C SER A 265 -17.87 14.56 14.14
N LYS A 266 -17.71 14.87 15.43
CA LYS A 266 -18.82 15.39 16.26
C LYS A 266 -19.49 16.62 15.68
N ASP A 267 -18.74 17.52 15.07
CA ASP A 267 -19.24 18.82 14.60
C ASP A 267 -18.93 19.11 13.12
N ARG A 268 -18.26 18.20 12.40
CA ARG A 268 -17.91 18.38 10.99
C ARG A 268 -18.12 17.14 10.14
N VAL A 269 -18.31 17.37 8.85
CA VAL A 269 -18.28 16.38 7.79
C VAL A 269 -16.95 16.48 7.05
N TYR A 270 -16.37 15.33 6.71
CA TYR A 270 -15.24 15.21 5.80
C TYR A 270 -15.66 14.38 4.58
N VAL A 271 -15.37 14.86 3.38
CA VAL A 271 -15.62 14.18 2.10
C VAL A 271 -14.29 14.02 1.40
N PHE A 272 -13.93 12.80 1.01
CA PHE A 272 -12.65 12.44 0.40
C PHE A 272 -12.87 11.86 -0.99
N TRP A 273 -12.04 12.21 -1.97
CA TRP A 273 -12.06 11.60 -3.29
C TRP A 273 -10.66 11.60 -3.89
N SER A 274 -10.36 10.59 -4.70
CA SER A 274 -9.06 10.51 -5.36
C SER A 274 -9.18 9.95 -6.76
N TRP A 275 -8.11 10.10 -7.52
CA TRP A 275 -7.93 9.41 -8.79
C TRP A 275 -6.50 8.91 -8.93
N GLN A 276 -6.31 7.96 -9.85
CA GLN A 276 -4.99 7.43 -10.19
C GLN A 276 -4.90 7.12 -11.69
N PHE A 277 -3.78 7.49 -12.31
CA PHE A 277 -3.45 7.13 -13.69
C PHE A 277 -2.86 5.72 -13.76
N LEU A 278 -3.57 4.78 -14.39
CA LEU A 278 -3.11 3.39 -14.49
C LEU A 278 -2.03 3.17 -15.56
N ALA A 279 -1.89 4.07 -16.53
CA ALA A 279 -0.95 3.95 -17.62
C ALA A 279 -0.41 5.34 -18.01
N PRO A 280 0.82 5.43 -18.55
CA PRO A 280 1.34 6.70 -19.02
C PRO A 280 0.46 7.22 -20.15
N GLY A 281 0.24 8.53 -20.19
CA GLY A 281 -0.42 9.18 -21.31
C GLY A 281 0.31 8.83 -22.60
N GLY A 282 -0.39 8.23 -23.56
CA GLY A 282 0.20 8.03 -24.90
C GLY A 282 0.54 9.38 -25.54
N LEU A 283 1.43 9.37 -26.54
CA LEU A 283 1.89 10.53 -27.32
C LEU A 283 0.79 11.50 -27.84
N TYR A 284 -0.49 11.10 -27.80
CA TYR A 284 -1.61 11.83 -28.37
C TYR A 284 -2.19 12.96 -27.51
N PHE A 285 -1.82 13.08 -26.22
CA PHE A 285 -2.48 14.07 -25.34
C PHE A 285 -1.55 15.08 -24.67
N GLY A 286 -0.25 15.08 -24.97
CA GLY A 286 0.69 16.10 -24.47
C GLY A 286 0.65 16.27 -22.95
N SER A 287 0.25 15.23 -22.21
CA SER A 287 0.07 15.29 -20.77
C SER A 287 1.32 14.75 -20.10
N ASP A 288 1.97 15.59 -19.30
CA ASP A 288 3.19 15.27 -18.54
C ASP A 288 2.97 14.27 -17.39
N HIS A 289 1.83 13.57 -17.35
CA HIS A 289 1.50 12.62 -16.28
C HIS A 289 2.20 11.28 -16.47
N LEU A 290 2.96 10.89 -15.46
CA LEU A 290 3.58 9.59 -15.36
C LEU A 290 2.56 8.54 -14.91
N ALA A 291 2.73 7.31 -15.40
CA ALA A 291 1.96 6.17 -14.91
C ALA A 291 2.12 6.05 -13.39
N GLY A 292 1.02 5.79 -12.70
CA GLY A 292 0.99 5.65 -11.26
C GLY A 292 0.64 6.93 -10.51
N GLU A 293 0.73 8.12 -11.13
CA GLU A 293 0.32 9.38 -10.49
C GLU A 293 -1.12 9.30 -9.95
N GLY A 294 -1.34 9.80 -8.74
CA GLY A 294 -2.66 9.91 -8.16
C GLY A 294 -2.72 11.02 -7.14
N GLU A 295 -3.90 11.59 -6.94
CA GLU A 295 -4.11 12.71 -6.01
C GLU A 295 -5.32 12.38 -5.14
N LEU A 296 -5.22 12.70 -3.85
CA LEU A 296 -6.32 12.60 -2.90
C LEU A 296 -6.73 14.00 -2.49
N HIS A 297 -7.97 14.32 -2.78
CA HIS A 297 -8.65 15.52 -2.36
C HIS A 297 -9.53 15.25 -1.15
N TYR A 298 -9.80 16.31 -0.40
CA TYR A 298 -10.80 16.31 0.64
C TYR A 298 -11.44 17.68 0.78
N ALA A 299 -12.68 17.68 1.25
CA ALA A 299 -13.35 18.86 1.74
C ALA A 299 -13.87 18.62 3.15
N SER A 300 -13.85 19.67 3.98
CA SER A 300 -14.43 19.63 5.31
C SER A 300 -15.28 20.85 5.58
N PHE A 301 -16.36 20.67 6.35
CA PHE A 301 -17.31 21.73 6.70
C PHE A 301 -18.07 21.40 7.99
N PRO A 302 -18.55 22.41 8.75
CA PRO A 302 -19.40 22.16 9.91
C PRO A 302 -20.68 21.40 9.55
N LEU A 303 -21.11 20.51 10.44
CA LEU A 303 -22.34 19.73 10.27
C LEU A 303 -23.53 20.66 10.01
N GLY A 304 -24.30 20.36 8.97
CA GLY A 304 -25.43 21.20 8.54
C GLY A 304 -25.06 22.48 7.76
N SER A 305 -23.78 22.73 7.48
CA SER A 305 -23.31 23.90 6.70
C SER A 305 -22.43 23.53 5.51
N PRO A 306 -22.89 22.67 4.57
CA PRO A 306 -22.07 22.18 3.46
C PRO A 306 -21.61 23.27 2.47
N GLN A 307 -22.28 24.41 2.41
CA GLN A 307 -21.87 25.57 1.63
C GLN A 307 -20.52 26.17 2.07
N LEU A 308 -20.01 25.80 3.25
CA LEU A 308 -18.70 26.22 3.75
C LEU A 308 -17.57 25.25 3.38
N ALA A 309 -17.86 24.23 2.54
CA ALA A 309 -16.87 23.27 2.08
C ALA A 309 -15.70 23.96 1.37
N GLN A 310 -14.48 23.49 1.67
CA GLN A 310 -13.26 23.92 1.01
C GLN A 310 -12.51 22.71 0.48
N ASP A 311 -12.33 22.64 -0.83
CA ASP A 311 -11.51 21.62 -1.49
C ASP A 311 -10.02 21.82 -1.16
N ARG A 312 -9.36 20.74 -0.76
CA ARG A 312 -7.95 20.68 -0.36
C ARG A 312 -7.33 19.39 -0.87
N VAL A 313 -6.04 19.42 -1.18
CA VAL A 313 -5.27 18.23 -1.55
C VAL A 313 -4.55 17.70 -0.32
N LEU A 314 -4.64 16.40 -0.05
CA LEU A 314 -3.86 15.75 1.00
C LEU A 314 -2.46 15.41 0.47
N LEU A 315 -1.46 16.12 0.98
CA LEU A 315 -0.05 15.88 0.63
C LEU A 315 0.69 15.17 1.77
N LEU A 316 1.06 13.92 1.54
CA LEU A 316 1.86 13.11 2.46
C LEU A 316 3.30 12.99 1.96
N ARG A 317 4.28 12.90 2.86
CA ARG A 317 5.68 12.73 2.44
C ARG A 317 5.90 11.29 1.97
N PRO A 318 6.55 11.04 0.83
CA PRO A 318 6.82 9.71 0.29
C PRO A 318 8.00 9.05 1.02
N ASP A 319 8.14 9.26 2.32
CA ASP A 319 9.21 8.68 3.11
C ASP A 319 8.79 7.25 3.51
N PRO A 320 9.53 6.20 3.10
CA PRO A 320 9.26 4.83 3.54
C PRO A 320 9.45 4.65 5.05
N ARG A 321 10.14 5.59 5.72
CA ARG A 321 10.36 5.59 7.18
C ARG A 321 10.15 7.01 7.72
N PRO A 322 8.90 7.49 7.74
CA PRO A 322 8.60 8.85 8.16
C PRO A 322 9.19 9.16 9.54
N ARG A 323 9.69 10.38 9.70
CA ARG A 323 10.09 10.88 11.03
C ARG A 323 8.85 11.18 11.86
N TYR A 324 8.52 10.24 12.73
CA TYR A 324 7.44 10.39 13.69
C TYR A 324 7.79 11.38 14.80
N ARG A 325 6.79 12.16 15.22
CA ARG A 325 6.82 13.05 16.39
C ARG A 325 5.76 12.60 17.39
N PRO A 326 6.02 12.69 18.71
CA PRO A 326 5.00 12.39 19.72
C PRO A 326 3.71 13.14 19.44
N ALA A 327 2.60 12.42 19.45
CA ALA A 327 1.26 12.94 19.20
C ALA A 327 0.24 12.00 19.85
N SER A 328 -0.93 12.53 20.20
CA SER A 328 -2.04 11.77 20.78
C SER A 328 -3.37 12.35 20.32
N GLY A 329 -4.42 11.55 20.40
CA GLY A 329 -5.77 11.94 20.02
C GLY A 329 -6.80 10.89 20.43
N THR A 330 -7.91 10.86 19.70
CA THR A 330 -9.02 9.93 19.94
C THR A 330 -8.64 8.48 19.65
N PHE A 331 -7.80 8.28 18.65
CA PHE A 331 -7.30 6.97 18.25
C PHE A 331 -5.96 6.63 18.94
N PRO A 332 -5.61 5.34 19.10
CA PRO A 332 -4.48 4.86 19.92
C PRO A 332 -3.11 4.98 19.22
N TYR A 333 -2.82 6.12 18.59
CA TYR A 333 -1.47 6.44 18.12
C TYR A 333 -0.66 7.16 19.20
N SER A 334 0.65 6.89 19.23
CA SER A 334 1.61 7.55 20.12
C SER A 334 2.48 8.59 19.41
N GLN A 335 2.49 8.56 18.08
CA GLN A 335 3.34 9.41 17.26
C GLN A 335 2.79 9.58 15.85
N LEU A 336 2.91 10.77 15.26
CA LEU A 336 2.49 11.04 13.88
C LEU A 336 3.64 11.62 13.07
N ALA A 337 3.70 11.25 11.80
CA ALA A 337 4.55 11.93 10.83
C ALA A 337 3.86 13.21 10.37
N PRO A 338 4.61 14.32 10.22
CA PRO A 338 4.04 15.56 9.71
C PRO A 338 3.64 15.39 8.25
N THR A 339 2.53 16.01 7.86
CA THR A 339 2.15 16.12 6.45
C THR A 339 3.14 17.00 5.68
N GLY A 340 3.08 16.97 4.36
CA GLY A 340 3.94 17.79 3.51
C GLY A 340 3.74 19.29 3.80
N PRO A 341 4.70 20.18 3.46
CA PRO A 341 4.57 21.64 3.61
C PRO A 341 3.45 22.29 2.75
N GLY A 342 2.46 21.52 2.33
CA GLY A 342 1.46 21.89 1.33
C GLY A 342 0.01 21.81 1.84
N GLY A 343 -0.25 22.15 3.10
CA GLY A 343 -1.54 22.75 3.48
C GLY A 343 -1.73 24.15 2.85
N GLY A 344 -1.07 24.44 1.73
CA GLY A 344 -1.28 25.63 0.94
C GLY A 344 -2.68 25.53 0.38
N GLN A 345 -3.55 26.42 0.83
CA GLN A 345 -4.86 26.59 0.25
C GLN A 345 -4.68 26.76 -1.27
N LEU A 346 -5.25 25.84 -2.05
CA LEU A 346 -5.39 26.05 -3.48
C LEU A 346 -6.33 27.23 -3.65
N THR A 347 -5.78 28.43 -3.81
CA THR A 347 -6.59 29.58 -4.20
C THR A 347 -6.97 29.37 -5.66
N LEU A 348 -8.21 28.95 -5.90
CA LEU A 348 -8.81 28.96 -7.23
C LEU A 348 -8.91 30.42 -7.68
N GLU A 349 -7.89 30.93 -8.37
CA GLU A 349 -7.98 32.21 -9.05
C GLU A 349 -8.87 32.04 -10.30
N LEU A 350 -10.05 32.65 -10.28
CA LEU A 350 -10.87 32.86 -11.47
C LEU A 350 -10.10 33.72 -12.48
N ARG A 351 -9.38 33.08 -13.40
CA ARG A 351 -8.75 33.76 -14.53
C ARG A 351 -9.69 33.74 -15.73
N GLN A 352 -10.14 34.92 -16.14
CA GLN A 352 -10.75 35.12 -17.45
C GLN A 352 -9.68 34.91 -18.52
N ALA A 353 -9.66 33.72 -19.14
CA ALA A 353 -8.64 33.36 -20.13
C ALA A 353 -8.65 34.28 -21.37
N ARG A 354 -9.83 34.86 -21.73
CA ARG A 354 -10.06 35.86 -22.78
C ARG A 354 -11.48 36.46 -22.65
N PRO A 355 -11.72 37.72 -23.08
CA PRO A 355 -13.09 38.26 -23.21
C PRO A 355 -13.90 37.42 -24.20
N GLY A 356 -15.10 36.96 -23.80
CA GLY A 356 -16.03 36.21 -24.65
C GLY A 356 -15.90 34.68 -24.60
N VAL A 357 -15.00 34.13 -23.80
CA VAL A 357 -14.93 32.68 -23.51
C VAL A 357 -15.61 32.43 -22.15
N PRO A 358 -16.48 31.40 -22.01
CA PRO A 358 -17.04 31.03 -20.71
C PRO A 358 -15.93 30.84 -19.67
N MET A 359 -16.16 31.32 -18.45
CA MET A 359 -15.17 31.27 -17.38
C MET A 359 -14.76 29.82 -17.13
N ARG A 360 -13.45 29.57 -17.17
CA ARG A 360 -12.85 28.29 -16.83
C ARG A 360 -12.09 28.45 -15.52
N LEU A 361 -12.40 27.61 -14.54
CA LEU A 361 -11.59 27.46 -13.35
C LEU A 361 -10.27 26.80 -13.77
N GLU A 362 -9.17 27.55 -13.77
CA GLU A 362 -7.82 27.01 -13.93
C GLU A 362 -7.13 26.97 -12.57
N THR A 363 -6.80 25.77 -12.12
CA THR A 363 -6.01 25.54 -10.91
C THR A 363 -4.55 25.89 -11.21
N VAL A 364 -4.12 27.11 -10.86
CA VAL A 364 -2.72 27.52 -11.03
C VAL A 364 -1.91 27.11 -9.80
N TYR A 365 -1.13 26.04 -9.92
CA TYR A 365 -0.09 25.71 -8.95
C TYR A 365 1.03 26.75 -9.03
N LYS A 366 1.06 27.70 -8.09
CA LYS A 366 2.13 28.68 -8.01
C LYS A 366 3.30 28.07 -7.25
N GLU A 367 4.10 27.27 -7.95
CA GLU A 367 5.37 26.75 -7.42
C GLU A 367 6.23 27.92 -6.98
N ARG A 368 6.45 28.01 -5.66
CA ARG A 368 7.28 29.06 -5.07
C ARG A 368 8.76 28.70 -5.25
N GLY A 369 9.27 28.81 -6.48
CA GLY A 369 10.67 29.13 -6.85
C GLY A 369 11.86 28.41 -6.20
N GLU A 370 11.69 27.41 -5.33
CA GLU A 370 12.77 26.55 -4.87
C GLU A 370 12.74 25.25 -5.66
N GLU A 371 13.80 25.04 -6.45
CA GLU A 371 14.20 23.78 -7.11
C GLU A 371 14.26 22.63 -6.11
N SER A 372 13.09 22.17 -5.73
CA SER A 372 12.88 21.07 -4.84
C SER A 372 12.16 20.03 -5.70
N GLY A 373 12.90 18.98 -6.08
CA GLY A 373 12.39 17.83 -6.82
C GLY A 373 11.36 17.04 -6.01
N LEU A 374 10.25 17.71 -5.67
CA LEU A 374 9.21 17.40 -4.70
C LEU A 374 7.87 17.48 -5.45
N GLY A 375 7.01 16.48 -5.51
CA GLY A 375 7.12 15.08 -5.21
C GLY A 375 6.01 14.41 -6.02
N THR A 376 6.26 13.20 -6.49
CA THR A 376 5.20 12.40 -7.11
C THR A 376 4.51 11.66 -5.95
N TYR A 377 3.32 12.14 -5.58
CA TYR A 377 2.60 11.77 -4.36
C TYR A 377 1.36 10.96 -4.71
N VAL A 378 1.50 9.67 -5.05
CA VAL A 378 0.30 8.84 -5.12
C VAL A 378 -0.26 8.77 -3.72
N VAL A 379 -1.40 9.39 -3.51
CA VAL A 379 -2.24 9.22 -2.33
C VAL A 379 -3.63 8.94 -2.89
N CYS A 380 -4.17 7.75 -2.66
CA CYS A 380 -5.45 7.35 -3.25
C CYS A 380 -6.20 6.33 -2.37
N MET A 381 -7.38 5.94 -2.84
CA MET A 381 -8.25 4.93 -2.22
C MET A 381 -8.63 5.30 -0.78
N PRO A 382 -9.35 6.43 -0.56
CA PRO A 382 -9.78 6.83 0.77
C PRO A 382 -10.75 5.81 1.37
N SER A 383 -10.47 5.40 2.60
CA SER A 383 -11.36 4.56 3.41
C SER A 383 -11.42 5.11 4.84
N PRO A 384 -12.39 5.99 5.14
CA PRO A 384 -12.55 6.52 6.48
C PRO A 384 -13.07 5.46 7.45
N ALA A 385 -12.59 5.50 8.69
CA ALA A 385 -13.20 4.74 9.77
C ALA A 385 -14.59 5.31 10.10
N LEU A 386 -15.63 4.50 9.92
CA LEU A 386 -17.01 4.91 10.22
C LEU A 386 -17.23 5.13 11.73
N GLY A 387 -18.23 5.96 12.05
CA GLY A 387 -18.60 6.39 13.41
C GLY A 387 -18.31 7.88 13.65
N GLN A 388 -19.02 8.51 14.58
CA GLN A 388 -18.90 9.94 14.86
C GLN A 388 -18.02 10.15 16.10
N ARG A 389 -16.86 10.79 15.92
CA ARG A 389 -15.81 10.95 16.95
C ARG A 389 -15.21 12.35 16.92
N ASP A 390 -14.37 12.69 17.89
CA ASP A 390 -13.64 13.99 17.88
C ASP A 390 -12.58 14.06 16.77
N GLU A 391 -12.12 12.90 16.27
CA GLU A 391 -11.17 12.80 15.17
C GLU A 391 -11.67 11.85 14.10
N VAL A 392 -11.24 12.07 12.86
CA VAL A 392 -11.44 11.13 11.74
C VAL A 392 -10.13 10.44 11.43
N ALA A 393 -10.16 9.11 11.31
CA ALA A 393 -9.06 8.32 10.77
C ALA A 393 -9.38 7.88 9.34
N LEU A 394 -8.41 8.03 8.43
CA LEU A 394 -8.54 7.74 7.02
C LEU A 394 -7.48 6.74 6.58
N GLY A 395 -7.90 5.51 6.26
CA GLY A 395 -7.07 4.55 5.54
C GLY A 395 -6.87 5.00 4.10
N LEU A 396 -5.65 4.85 3.58
CA LEU A 396 -5.30 5.24 2.22
C LEU A 396 -4.09 4.45 1.73
N VAL A 397 -3.87 4.46 0.42
CA VAL A 397 -2.63 4.00 -0.20
C VAL A 397 -1.76 5.20 -0.49
N LEU A 398 -0.49 5.14 -0.09
CA LEU A 398 0.50 6.15 -0.45
C LEU A 398 1.72 5.56 -1.12
N GLN A 399 2.30 6.31 -2.06
CA GLN A 399 3.60 6.01 -2.62
C GLN A 399 4.70 6.42 -1.63
N THR A 400 5.57 5.46 -1.32
CA THR A 400 6.83 5.70 -0.64
C THR A 400 7.98 5.45 -1.60
N SER A 401 9.01 6.29 -1.53
CA SER A 401 10.15 6.22 -2.43
C SER A 401 11.44 6.19 -1.62
N THR A 402 12.22 5.14 -1.83
CA THR A 402 13.64 5.11 -1.52
C THR A 402 14.44 5.58 -2.74
N ARG A 403 15.77 5.65 -2.63
CA ARG A 403 16.63 5.95 -3.77
C ARG A 403 16.55 4.91 -4.90
N SER A 404 16.24 3.66 -4.57
CA SER A 404 16.28 2.55 -5.53
C SER A 404 14.93 1.91 -5.80
N ARG A 405 13.91 2.19 -4.98
CA ARG A 405 12.60 1.53 -5.06
C ARG A 405 11.47 2.47 -4.68
N THR A 406 10.40 2.38 -5.46
CA THR A 406 9.10 2.98 -5.18
C THR A 406 8.13 1.87 -4.78
N ARG A 407 7.31 2.12 -3.76
CA ARG A 407 6.31 1.17 -3.25
C ARG A 407 5.00 1.88 -2.96
N LEU A 408 3.89 1.20 -3.20
CA LEU A 408 2.59 1.62 -2.69
C LEU A 408 2.38 0.90 -1.36
N GLU A 409 2.25 1.66 -0.28
CA GLU A 409 2.09 1.19 1.10
C GLU A 409 0.77 1.70 1.68
N VAL A 410 0.24 1.01 2.70
CA VAL A 410 -0.99 1.42 3.37
C VAL A 410 -0.66 2.36 4.53
N GLY A 411 -1.28 3.54 4.51
CA GLY A 411 -1.18 4.53 5.56
C GLY A 411 -2.53 4.84 6.20
N VAL A 412 -2.46 5.48 7.36
CA VAL A 412 -3.61 6.10 8.03
C VAL A 412 -3.30 7.56 8.31
N ALA A 413 -4.09 8.46 7.74
CA ALA A 413 -4.07 9.88 8.03
C ALA A 413 -5.13 10.22 9.08
N TYR A 414 -4.85 11.20 9.93
CA TYR A 414 -5.74 11.62 11.01
C TYR A 414 -6.13 13.08 10.82
N PHE A 415 -7.41 13.39 11.03
CA PHE A 415 -7.98 14.72 10.85
C PHE A 415 -8.70 15.18 12.12
N ALA A 416 -8.56 16.46 12.42
CA ALA A 416 -9.29 17.18 13.48
C ALA A 416 -9.32 18.67 13.15
N ASP A 417 -10.28 19.41 13.71
CA ASP A 417 -10.31 20.89 13.63
C ASP A 417 -10.11 21.42 12.20
N ASP A 418 -10.84 20.87 11.22
CA ASP A 418 -10.76 21.23 9.79
C ASP A 418 -9.45 20.85 9.07
N SER A 419 -8.46 20.22 9.70
CA SER A 419 -7.15 19.96 9.08
C SER A 419 -6.57 18.58 9.40
N GLU A 420 -5.55 18.20 8.65
CA GLU A 420 -4.78 17.00 8.91
C GLU A 420 -3.83 17.17 10.12
N LYS A 421 -3.91 16.25 11.09
CA LYS A 421 -2.98 16.20 12.24
C LYS A 421 -1.64 15.59 11.87
N GLY A 422 -1.65 14.64 10.93
CA GLY A 422 -0.50 13.84 10.54
C GLY A 422 -0.90 12.45 10.07
N TYR A 423 0.08 11.57 9.88
CA TYR A 423 -0.16 10.22 9.36
C TYR A 423 0.78 9.17 9.95
N GLN A 424 0.43 7.90 9.77
CA GLN A 424 1.28 6.75 10.03
C GLN A 424 1.24 5.76 8.88
N LEU A 425 2.35 5.06 8.66
CA LEU A 425 2.32 3.82 7.88
C LEU A 425 1.72 2.71 8.77
N ALA A 426 0.68 2.05 8.25
CA ALA A 426 -0.06 1.02 8.97
C ALA A 426 0.29 -0.39 8.47
N GLY A 427 0.63 -0.54 7.19
CA GLY A 427 1.05 -1.81 6.61
C GLY A 427 2.16 -1.63 5.57
N ARG A 428 3.21 -2.45 5.68
CA ARG A 428 4.24 -2.57 4.64
C ARG A 428 4.08 -3.88 3.90
N GLY A 429 3.45 -3.78 2.73
CA GLY A 429 3.28 -4.91 1.83
C GLY A 429 4.55 -5.32 1.12
N ARG A 430 4.52 -6.52 0.53
CA ARG A 430 5.61 -7.00 -0.33
C ARG A 430 5.43 -6.56 -1.78
N SER A 431 4.18 -6.36 -2.16
CA SER A 431 3.76 -5.88 -3.47
C SER A 431 3.06 -4.53 -3.33
N VAL A 432 2.49 -4.04 -4.43
CA VAL A 432 1.56 -2.91 -4.42
C VAL A 432 0.40 -3.20 -3.47
N THR A 433 0.12 -2.32 -2.53
CA THR A 433 -1.07 -2.44 -1.68
C THR A 433 -2.25 -1.71 -2.31
N ALA A 434 -3.46 -2.27 -2.20
CA ALA A 434 -4.68 -1.68 -2.74
C ALA A 434 -5.88 -1.86 -1.79
N HIS A 435 -6.91 -1.05 -2.00
CA HIS A 435 -8.22 -1.09 -1.34
C HIS A 435 -8.15 -1.27 0.19
N PRO A 436 -7.48 -0.34 0.91
CA PRO A 436 -7.51 -0.37 2.36
C PRO A 436 -8.95 -0.18 2.84
N VAL A 437 -9.33 -0.92 3.88
CA VAL A 437 -10.60 -0.75 4.60
C VAL A 437 -10.29 -0.54 6.05
N LEU A 438 -10.66 0.63 6.56
CA LEU A 438 -10.43 1.02 7.95
C LEU A 438 -11.74 1.00 8.72
N ALA A 439 -11.74 0.35 9.89
CA ALA A 439 -12.83 0.37 10.84
C ALA A 439 -12.31 0.66 12.24
N ALA A 440 -13.15 1.24 13.08
CA ALA A 440 -12.84 1.53 14.48
C ALA A 440 -13.88 0.85 15.37
N ASP A 441 -13.43 0.15 16.41
CA ASP A 441 -14.32 -0.39 17.44
C ASP A 441 -14.84 0.70 18.40
N ALA A 442 -15.58 0.31 19.45
CA ALA A 442 -16.10 1.27 20.42
C ALA A 442 -15.03 1.78 21.41
N GLN A 443 -13.85 1.16 21.45
CA GLN A 443 -12.68 1.61 22.21
C GLN A 443 -11.76 2.50 21.37
N ASN A 444 -12.15 2.81 20.14
CA ASN A 444 -11.37 3.54 19.13
C ASN A 444 -10.11 2.80 18.66
N GLU A 445 -10.00 1.50 18.93
CA GLU A 445 -8.95 0.70 18.31
C GLU A 445 -9.27 0.55 16.83
N LEU A 446 -8.26 0.81 16.01
CA LEU A 446 -8.35 0.71 14.56
C LEU A 446 -8.04 -0.71 14.08
N HIS A 447 -8.84 -1.14 13.11
CA HIS A 447 -8.75 -2.40 12.39
C HIS A 447 -8.62 -2.08 10.90
N LEU A 448 -7.66 -2.72 10.25
CA LEU A 448 -7.31 -2.43 8.87
C LEU A 448 -7.24 -3.73 8.08
N ALA A 449 -7.92 -3.78 6.95
CA ALA A 449 -7.73 -4.80 5.93
C ALA A 449 -7.23 -4.17 4.62
N TRP A 450 -6.48 -4.90 3.82
CA TRP A 450 -6.05 -4.46 2.49
C TRP A 450 -5.75 -5.65 1.57
N LEU A 451 -5.57 -5.34 0.29
CA LEU A 451 -5.19 -6.30 -0.75
C LEU A 451 -3.75 -6.13 -1.20
N GLU A 452 -3.08 -7.24 -1.51
CA GLU A 452 -1.82 -7.28 -2.26
C GLU A 452 -1.93 -8.21 -3.47
N PRO A 453 -1.54 -7.80 -4.70
CA PRO A 453 -1.55 -8.67 -5.87
C PRO A 453 -0.66 -9.90 -5.66
N ALA A 454 -1.21 -11.08 -5.95
CA ALA A 454 -0.55 -12.38 -5.89
C ALA A 454 -0.56 -13.12 -7.24
N GLY A 455 -0.92 -12.41 -8.31
CA GLY A 455 -1.03 -12.94 -9.68
C GLY A 455 -2.18 -12.28 -10.42
N PHE A 456 -2.39 -12.69 -11.68
CA PHE A 456 -3.53 -12.21 -12.47
C PHE A 456 -4.84 -12.62 -11.80
N GLY A 457 -5.65 -11.63 -11.41
CA GLY A 457 -6.95 -11.84 -10.77
C GLY A 457 -6.86 -12.54 -9.41
N ARG A 458 -5.72 -12.45 -8.71
CA ARG A 458 -5.54 -13.00 -7.36
C ARG A 458 -4.94 -11.93 -6.45
N TYR A 459 -5.60 -11.70 -5.32
CA TYR A 459 -5.23 -10.70 -4.34
C TYR A 459 -5.19 -11.32 -2.95
N GLN A 460 -4.06 -11.23 -2.28
CA GLN A 460 -3.92 -11.64 -0.89
C GLN A 460 -4.63 -10.65 0.04
N VAL A 461 -5.46 -11.16 0.94
CA VAL A 461 -6.18 -10.38 1.95
C VAL A 461 -5.37 -10.34 3.23
N TYR A 462 -4.98 -9.13 3.65
CA TYR A 462 -4.23 -8.92 4.88
C TYR A 462 -5.08 -8.19 5.93
N TYR A 463 -4.81 -8.45 7.21
CA TYR A 463 -5.40 -7.77 8.36
C TYR A 463 -4.36 -7.28 9.37
N ALA A 464 -4.51 -6.06 9.88
CA ALA A 464 -3.73 -5.49 10.96
C ALA A 464 -4.61 -4.69 11.94
N SER A 465 -4.09 -4.40 13.13
CA SER A 465 -4.80 -3.59 14.13
C SER A 465 -3.84 -2.81 15.03
N THR A 466 -4.36 -1.73 15.61
CA THR A 466 -3.71 -0.95 16.67
C THR A 466 -3.92 -1.54 18.07
N ARG A 467 -4.82 -2.52 18.20
CA ARG A 467 -5.12 -3.19 19.47
C ARG A 467 -3.85 -3.77 20.11
N PRO A 468 -3.56 -3.48 21.39
CA PRO A 468 -2.32 -3.90 22.04
C PRO A 468 -2.09 -5.41 22.07
N GLU A 469 -3.16 -6.21 22.15
CA GLU A 469 -3.12 -7.68 22.12
C GLU A 469 -2.68 -8.20 20.75
N VAL A 470 -3.34 -7.76 19.67
CA VAL A 470 -2.98 -8.07 18.28
C VAL A 470 -1.55 -7.63 17.97
N ARG A 471 -1.16 -6.41 18.36
CA ARG A 471 0.20 -5.89 18.19
C ARG A 471 1.25 -6.78 18.85
N ARG A 472 1.03 -7.17 20.11
CA ARG A 472 1.96 -8.05 20.84
C ARG A 472 2.02 -9.44 20.24
N ALA A 473 0.92 -9.98 19.73
CA ALA A 473 0.88 -11.32 19.15
C ALA A 473 1.54 -11.37 17.76
N LEU A 474 1.15 -10.47 16.85
CA LEU A 474 1.65 -10.43 15.48
C LEU A 474 3.02 -9.77 15.36
N GLY A 475 3.40 -8.90 16.31
CA GLY A 475 4.71 -8.24 16.36
C GLY A 475 5.87 -9.11 16.83
N ARG A 476 5.61 -10.30 17.41
CA ARG A 476 6.66 -11.25 17.78
C ARG A 476 7.36 -11.80 16.54
N LEU A 477 8.70 -11.82 16.59
CA LEU A 477 9.51 -12.53 15.60
C LEU A 477 9.28 -14.04 15.75
N GLY A 478 8.81 -14.68 14.69
CA GLY A 478 8.57 -16.12 14.63
C GLY A 478 9.69 -16.89 13.92
N SER A 479 9.59 -18.22 13.93
CA SER A 479 10.42 -19.11 13.10
C SER A 479 10.28 -18.79 11.62
N ASP A 480 9.09 -18.40 11.16
CA ASP A 480 8.85 -18.02 9.76
C ASP A 480 9.65 -16.77 9.35
N ASP A 481 9.85 -15.83 10.28
CA ASP A 481 10.67 -14.64 10.01
C ASP A 481 12.14 -15.01 9.81
N LEU A 482 12.62 -15.98 10.60
CA LEU A 482 13.97 -16.52 10.45
C LEU A 482 14.11 -17.29 9.14
N LEU A 483 13.15 -18.15 8.80
CA LEU A 483 13.17 -18.90 7.54
C LEU A 483 13.19 -17.93 6.36
N ARG A 484 12.33 -16.92 6.35
CA ARG A 484 12.30 -15.91 5.29
C ARG A 484 13.57 -15.08 5.23
N ALA A 485 14.17 -14.75 6.37
CA ALA A 485 15.46 -14.07 6.38
C ALA A 485 16.54 -14.95 5.73
N VAL A 486 16.50 -16.26 5.95
CA VAL A 486 17.40 -17.24 5.34
C VAL A 486 17.12 -17.42 3.84
N GLU A 487 15.86 -17.54 3.44
CA GLU A 487 15.45 -17.60 2.03
C GLU A 487 15.87 -16.32 1.29
N GLY A 488 15.61 -15.16 1.88
CA GLY A 488 16.04 -13.86 1.35
C GLY A 488 17.55 -13.76 1.21
N LEU A 489 18.30 -14.29 2.19
CA LEU A 489 19.75 -14.39 2.10
C LEU A 489 20.19 -15.35 0.99
N ALA A 490 19.57 -16.52 0.86
CA ALA A 490 19.89 -17.48 -0.19
C ALA A 490 19.61 -16.91 -1.58
N LEU A 491 18.48 -16.23 -1.76
CA LEU A 491 18.15 -15.53 -3.00
C LEU A 491 19.12 -14.39 -3.28
N THR A 492 19.51 -13.63 -2.26
CA THR A 492 20.56 -12.59 -2.36
C THR A 492 21.88 -13.18 -2.84
N VAL A 493 22.30 -14.33 -2.31
CA VAL A 493 23.51 -15.04 -2.74
C VAL A 493 23.38 -15.53 -4.18
N ALA A 494 22.22 -16.05 -4.58
CA ALA A 494 21.96 -16.49 -5.95
C ALA A 494 21.99 -15.30 -6.94
N GLN A 495 21.36 -14.19 -6.58
CA GLN A 495 21.40 -12.92 -7.31
C GLN A 495 22.84 -12.39 -7.44
N ALA A 496 23.61 -12.42 -6.35
CA ALA A 496 25.02 -12.05 -6.36
C ALA A 496 25.84 -12.94 -7.32
N ALA A 497 25.59 -14.25 -7.33
CA ALA A 497 26.24 -15.16 -8.28
C ALA A 497 25.97 -14.77 -9.74
N GLY A 498 24.77 -14.26 -10.04
CA GLY A 498 24.39 -13.74 -11.37
C GLY A 498 25.18 -12.50 -11.81
N ILE A 499 25.75 -11.71 -10.88
CA ILE A 499 26.57 -10.53 -11.18
C ILE A 499 28.06 -10.87 -11.38
N ILE A 500 28.51 -12.06 -10.94
CA ILE A 500 29.91 -12.48 -11.10
C ILE A 500 30.42 -12.38 -12.56
N PRO A 501 29.65 -12.76 -13.61
CA PRO A 501 30.04 -12.55 -15.01
C PRO A 501 30.36 -11.09 -15.35
N VAL A 502 29.59 -10.14 -14.83
CA VAL A 502 29.81 -8.70 -15.04
C VAL A 502 31.15 -8.27 -14.43
N SER A 503 31.55 -8.90 -13.31
CA SER A 503 32.81 -8.57 -12.66
C SER A 503 34.06 -8.88 -13.48
N PHE A 504 33.95 -9.77 -14.47
CA PHE A 504 35.06 -10.01 -15.39
C PHE A 504 35.44 -8.76 -16.20
N LEU A 505 34.52 -7.82 -16.42
CA LEU A 505 34.81 -6.59 -17.16
C LEU A 505 35.89 -5.74 -16.49
N TRP A 506 35.87 -5.61 -15.16
CA TRP A 506 36.90 -4.86 -14.41
C TRP A 506 38.06 -5.73 -13.92
N VAL A 507 37.89 -7.05 -13.86
CA VAL A 507 38.97 -7.99 -13.49
C VAL A 507 39.90 -8.27 -14.67
N PHE A 508 39.40 -8.26 -15.90
CA PHE A 508 40.11 -8.73 -17.10
C PHE A 508 41.39 -7.95 -17.40
N LEU A 509 41.29 -6.62 -17.53
CA LEU A 509 42.45 -5.79 -17.91
C LEU A 509 43.61 -5.89 -16.90
N PRO A 510 43.39 -5.76 -15.57
CA PRO A 510 44.48 -5.95 -14.62
C PRO A 510 44.93 -7.41 -14.50
N LEU A 511 44.08 -8.40 -14.76
CA LEU A 511 44.50 -9.80 -14.85
C LEU A 511 45.48 -10.04 -16.00
N VAL A 512 45.17 -9.51 -17.19
CA VAL A 512 46.05 -9.59 -18.38
C VAL A 512 47.42 -8.96 -18.09
N LEU A 513 47.44 -7.82 -17.41
CA LEU A 513 48.69 -7.16 -16.98
C LEU A 513 49.55 -8.08 -16.10
N VAL A 514 48.94 -8.73 -15.09
CA VAL A 514 49.66 -9.62 -14.18
C VAL A 514 50.12 -10.89 -14.90
N ILE A 515 49.30 -11.47 -15.78
CA ILE A 515 49.65 -12.65 -16.59
C ILE A 515 50.83 -12.34 -17.51
N LEU A 516 50.77 -11.24 -18.27
CA LEU A 516 51.83 -10.83 -19.18
C LEU A 516 53.15 -10.62 -18.44
N TYR A 517 53.09 -10.00 -17.26
CA TYR A 517 54.27 -9.82 -16.41
C TYR A 517 54.85 -11.15 -15.92
N CYS A 518 54.01 -12.09 -15.46
CA CYS A 518 54.47 -13.41 -15.03
C CYS A 518 55.07 -14.22 -16.19
N TRP A 519 54.52 -14.06 -17.39
CA TRP A 519 55.04 -14.71 -18.59
C TRP A 519 56.43 -14.19 -18.97
N LEU A 520 56.64 -12.86 -18.89
CA LEU A 520 57.94 -12.23 -19.14
C LEU A 520 58.97 -12.49 -18.03
N ARG A 521 58.52 -12.79 -16.80
CA ARG A 521 59.36 -13.02 -15.61
C ARG A 521 58.85 -14.23 -14.82
N PRO A 522 59.17 -15.47 -15.24
CA PRO A 522 58.68 -16.70 -14.60
C PRO A 522 59.05 -16.81 -13.11
N GLU A 523 60.17 -16.22 -12.70
CA GLU A 523 60.67 -16.25 -11.32
C GLU A 523 60.16 -15.07 -10.45
N ALA A 524 59.13 -14.35 -10.90
CA ALA A 524 58.58 -13.23 -10.17
C ALA A 524 58.00 -13.66 -8.81
N ARG A 525 58.63 -13.20 -7.72
CA ARG A 525 58.17 -13.40 -6.34
C ARG A 525 57.78 -12.08 -5.70
N LEU A 526 56.69 -12.07 -4.91
CA LEU A 526 56.22 -10.87 -4.19
C LEU A 526 57.18 -10.36 -3.10
N GLU A 527 58.34 -10.98 -2.91
CA GLU A 527 59.44 -10.44 -2.08
C GLU A 527 60.19 -9.31 -2.79
N GLN A 528 60.23 -9.34 -4.13
CA GLN A 528 60.90 -8.35 -4.94
C GLN A 528 60.03 -7.09 -5.10
N VAL A 529 60.67 -5.93 -5.23
CA VAL A 529 59.97 -4.64 -5.40
C VAL A 529 59.18 -4.57 -6.71
N LYS A 530 59.74 -5.13 -7.80
CA LYS A 530 59.12 -5.03 -9.14
C LYS A 530 57.76 -5.77 -9.22
N PRO A 531 57.61 -7.02 -8.78
CA PRO A 531 56.30 -7.69 -8.73
C PRO A 531 55.28 -6.99 -7.82
N ARG A 532 55.72 -6.35 -6.73
CA ARG A 532 54.83 -5.55 -5.86
C ARG A 532 54.29 -4.32 -6.56
N ALA A 533 55.15 -3.61 -7.30
CA ALA A 533 54.73 -2.46 -8.09
C ALA A 533 53.72 -2.85 -9.19
N VAL A 534 53.95 -3.95 -9.89
CA VAL A 534 52.99 -4.46 -10.90
C VAL A 534 51.67 -4.87 -10.26
N LEU A 535 51.70 -5.56 -9.12
CA LEU A 535 50.49 -5.92 -8.39
C LEU A 535 49.72 -4.68 -7.91
N ALA A 536 50.42 -3.66 -7.39
CA ALA A 536 49.81 -2.41 -6.97
C ALA A 536 49.16 -1.67 -8.16
N ALA A 537 49.83 -1.64 -9.32
CA ALA A 537 49.27 -1.07 -10.54
C ALA A 537 48.02 -1.85 -11.00
N ALA A 538 48.05 -3.19 -10.95
CA ALA A 538 46.89 -4.01 -11.28
C ALA A 538 45.70 -3.75 -10.33
N ILE A 539 45.94 -3.61 -9.03
CA ILE A 539 44.91 -3.24 -8.05
C ILE A 539 44.34 -1.85 -8.34
N LEU A 540 45.19 -0.87 -8.67
CA LEU A 540 44.74 0.47 -9.03
C LEU A 540 43.85 0.46 -10.27
N ILE A 541 44.26 -0.27 -11.33
CA ILE A 541 43.46 -0.41 -12.55
C ILE A 541 42.14 -1.13 -12.25
N HIS A 542 42.14 -2.15 -11.38
CA HIS A 542 40.92 -2.84 -10.95
C HIS A 542 39.95 -1.89 -10.26
N VAL A 543 40.43 -1.10 -9.30
CA VAL A 543 39.60 -0.15 -8.55
C VAL A 543 39.07 0.95 -9.46
N LEU A 544 39.90 1.52 -10.33
CA LEU A 544 39.46 2.53 -11.30
C LEU A 544 38.47 1.96 -12.31
N GLY A 545 38.75 0.77 -12.85
CA GLY A 545 37.86 0.07 -13.77
C GLY A 545 36.50 -0.21 -13.14
N LYS A 546 36.48 -0.68 -11.89
CA LYS A 546 35.26 -0.88 -11.12
C LYS A 546 34.49 0.43 -10.91
N LEU A 547 35.16 1.52 -10.50
CA LEU A 547 34.49 2.81 -10.29
C LEU A 547 33.96 3.43 -11.58
N CYS A 548 34.63 3.22 -12.71
CA CYS A 548 34.17 3.72 -14.01
C CYS A 548 33.05 2.86 -14.62
N LEU A 549 33.07 1.54 -14.37
CA LEU A 549 32.11 0.60 -14.97
C LEU A 549 30.86 0.38 -14.11
N LEU A 550 30.91 0.69 -12.80
CA LEU A 550 29.70 0.70 -11.97
C LEU A 550 28.94 2.01 -12.23
N PRO A 551 27.73 1.97 -12.83
CA PRO A 551 26.89 3.15 -12.96
C PRO A 551 26.74 3.88 -11.62
N GLY A 552 26.59 5.22 -11.66
CA GLY A 552 26.36 6.04 -10.46
C GLY A 552 25.18 5.53 -9.62
N ASP A 553 24.18 4.93 -10.27
CA ASP A 553 23.02 4.31 -9.64
C ASP A 553 23.38 3.07 -8.80
N ILE A 554 24.44 2.35 -9.16
CA ILE A 554 24.91 1.20 -8.35
C ILE A 554 25.51 1.68 -7.05
N VAL A 555 26.22 2.81 -7.04
CA VAL A 555 26.72 3.37 -5.78
C VAL A 555 25.54 3.67 -4.87
N ALA A 556 24.45 4.22 -5.41
CA ALA A 556 23.21 4.46 -4.68
C ALA A 556 22.51 3.17 -4.20
N ALA A 557 22.79 2.02 -4.82
CA ALA A 557 22.32 0.70 -4.41
C ALA A 557 23.10 0.09 -3.23
N ALA A 558 23.98 0.85 -2.56
CA ALA A 558 24.64 0.39 -1.36
C ALA A 558 23.61 -0.11 -0.31
N PRO A 559 23.89 -1.23 0.38
CA PRO A 559 22.94 -1.81 1.32
C PRO A 559 22.62 -0.79 2.42
N PHE A 560 21.37 -0.73 2.87
CA PHE A 560 20.95 0.20 3.93
C PHE A 560 21.15 1.70 3.63
N ALA A 561 21.45 2.10 2.39
CA ALA A 561 21.58 3.52 2.04
C ALA A 561 20.29 4.31 2.34
N ASP A 562 19.14 3.65 2.30
CA ASP A 562 17.82 4.16 2.72
C ASP A 562 17.73 4.48 4.23
N ARG A 563 18.57 3.85 5.05
CA ARG A 563 18.59 4.03 6.52
C ARG A 563 19.58 5.09 6.97
N VAL A 564 20.46 5.54 6.08
CA VAL A 564 21.54 6.45 6.41
C VAL A 564 21.05 7.89 6.28
N PRO A 565 21.18 8.73 7.33
CA PRO A 565 20.80 10.14 7.25
C PRO A 565 21.47 10.83 6.07
N THR A 566 20.75 11.71 5.38
CA THR A 566 21.24 12.45 4.20
C THR A 566 22.57 13.17 4.45
N ALA A 567 22.77 13.70 5.66
CA ALA A 567 23.99 14.37 6.10
C ALA A 567 25.25 13.49 6.03
N VAL A 568 25.12 12.17 6.22
CA VAL A 568 26.24 11.21 6.18
C VAL A 568 26.14 10.23 5.01
N ALA A 569 25.10 10.34 4.18
CA ALA A 569 24.88 9.45 3.06
C ALA A 569 26.07 9.46 2.09
N GLY A 570 26.63 10.63 1.76
CA GLY A 570 27.82 10.71 0.91
C GLY A 570 29.03 9.95 1.48
N ALA A 571 29.29 10.12 2.78
CA ALA A 571 30.37 9.40 3.47
C ALA A 571 30.12 7.89 3.49
N TYR A 572 28.88 7.46 3.73
CA TYR A 572 28.50 6.05 3.72
C TYR A 572 28.69 5.39 2.34
N LEU A 573 28.25 6.08 1.28
CA LEU A 573 28.38 5.63 -0.10
C LEU A 573 29.85 5.43 -0.51
N LEU A 574 30.77 6.21 0.05
CA LEU A 574 32.22 6.03 -0.12
C LEU A 574 32.81 4.97 0.82
N ALA A 575 32.30 4.89 2.06
CA ALA A 575 32.79 3.97 3.08
C ALA A 575 32.53 2.50 2.70
N VAL A 576 31.38 2.17 2.09
CA VAL A 576 31.06 0.79 1.71
C VAL A 576 32.07 0.21 0.69
N PRO A 577 32.32 0.84 -0.47
CA PRO A 577 33.38 0.41 -1.39
C PRO A 577 34.77 0.40 -0.75
N ALA A 578 35.09 1.39 0.10
CA ALA A 578 36.37 1.43 0.81
C ALA A 578 36.54 0.24 1.77
N CYS A 579 35.49 -0.16 2.49
CA CYS A 579 35.49 -1.35 3.33
C CYS A 579 35.70 -2.63 2.51
N VAL A 580 35.02 -2.76 1.37
CA VAL A 580 35.23 -3.89 0.45
C VAL A 580 36.69 -3.94 -0.03
N LEU A 581 37.26 -2.80 -0.40
CA LEU A 581 38.66 -2.69 -0.81
C LEU A 581 39.60 -3.08 0.33
N MET A 582 39.38 -2.57 1.55
CA MET A 582 40.20 -2.88 2.72
C MET A 582 40.18 -4.38 3.05
N ILE A 583 39.01 -5.02 2.97
CA ILE A 583 38.89 -6.47 3.20
C ILE A 583 39.65 -7.24 2.12
N SER A 584 39.50 -6.85 0.85
CA SER A 584 40.20 -7.49 -0.28
C SER A 584 41.72 -7.35 -0.19
N VAL A 585 42.22 -6.16 0.18
CA VAL A 585 43.65 -5.93 0.47
C VAL A 585 44.09 -6.74 1.70
N GLY A 586 43.28 -6.82 2.74
CA GLY A 586 43.53 -7.65 3.92
C GLY A 586 43.71 -9.13 3.57
N THR A 587 42.85 -9.68 2.70
CA THR A 587 42.98 -11.06 2.18
C THR A 587 44.29 -11.25 1.42
N LEU A 588 44.66 -10.28 0.56
CA LEU A 588 45.94 -10.30 -0.15
C LEU A 588 47.13 -10.28 0.83
N VAL A 589 47.12 -9.40 1.84
CA VAL A 589 48.19 -9.32 2.85
C VAL A 589 48.29 -10.62 3.65
N ALA A 590 47.17 -11.22 4.03
CA ALA A 590 47.13 -12.50 4.72
C ALA A 590 47.72 -13.63 3.87
N TYR A 591 47.43 -13.64 2.56
CA TYR A 591 48.04 -14.56 1.60
C TYR A 591 49.56 -14.35 1.52
N VAL A 592 50.01 -13.11 1.33
CA VAL A 592 51.44 -12.77 1.28
C VAL A 592 52.15 -13.19 2.56
N ARG A 593 51.55 -13.01 3.74
CA ARG A 593 52.20 -13.40 5.00
C ARG A 593 52.34 -14.91 5.19
N ARG A 594 51.47 -15.73 4.59
CA ARG A 594 51.38 -17.18 4.87
C ARG A 594 52.01 -18.10 3.84
N SER A 595 52.22 -17.67 2.59
CA SER A 595 52.74 -18.55 1.54
C SER A 595 54.26 -18.45 1.38
N GLU A 596 54.92 -19.61 1.32
CA GLU A 596 56.28 -19.78 0.82
C GLU A 596 56.19 -19.97 -0.70
N GLY A 597 56.76 -19.05 -1.50
CA GLY A 597 56.58 -19.05 -2.97
C GLY A 597 55.45 -18.14 -3.46
N ARG A 598 55.51 -16.85 -3.11
CA ARG A 598 54.43 -15.87 -3.32
C ARG A 598 54.31 -15.43 -4.77
N SER A 599 53.45 -16.11 -5.54
CA SER A 599 53.10 -15.71 -6.90
C SER A 599 52.24 -14.43 -6.93
N PRO A 600 52.60 -13.41 -7.73
CA PRO A 600 51.78 -12.20 -7.91
C PRO A 600 50.43 -12.50 -8.59
N LEU A 601 50.36 -13.52 -9.46
CA LEU A 601 49.12 -13.96 -10.10
C LEU A 601 48.10 -14.47 -9.07
N VAL A 602 48.54 -15.36 -8.18
CA VAL A 602 47.67 -15.90 -7.12
C VAL A 602 47.28 -14.80 -6.14
N GLY A 603 48.19 -13.87 -5.83
CA GLY A 603 47.88 -12.71 -5.00
C GLY A 603 46.78 -11.83 -5.60
N TYR A 604 46.92 -11.44 -6.86
CA TYR A 604 45.91 -10.66 -7.57
C TYR A 604 44.57 -11.42 -7.67
N ALA A 605 44.60 -12.72 -8.00
CA ALA A 605 43.38 -13.53 -8.09
C ALA A 605 42.62 -13.58 -6.76
N MET A 606 43.31 -13.70 -5.61
CA MET A 606 42.68 -13.66 -4.29
C MET A 606 42.06 -12.30 -3.96
N PHE A 607 42.76 -11.21 -4.33
CA PHE A 607 42.24 -9.85 -4.19
C PHE A 607 40.97 -9.67 -5.02
N ALA A 608 41.05 -9.93 -6.32
CA ALA A 608 39.96 -9.74 -7.27
C ALA A 608 38.74 -10.60 -6.93
N ALA A 609 38.94 -11.87 -6.56
CA ALA A 609 37.85 -12.75 -6.16
C ALA A 609 37.14 -12.26 -4.90
N THR A 610 37.89 -11.80 -3.90
CA THR A 610 37.30 -11.25 -2.67
C THR A 610 36.49 -9.99 -2.96
N ASP A 611 37.05 -9.07 -3.75
CA ASP A 611 36.40 -7.81 -4.12
C ASP A 611 35.11 -8.07 -4.93
N SER A 612 35.18 -8.92 -5.95
CA SER A 612 34.02 -9.25 -6.79
C SER A 612 32.91 -9.94 -6.00
N VAL A 613 33.23 -10.89 -5.12
CA VAL A 613 32.22 -11.58 -4.29
C VAL A 613 31.56 -10.62 -3.31
N LEU A 614 32.34 -9.80 -2.59
CA LEU A 614 31.77 -8.84 -1.64
C LEU A 614 30.95 -7.76 -2.35
N THR A 615 31.41 -7.28 -3.51
CA THR A 615 30.66 -6.31 -4.31
C THR A 615 29.35 -6.92 -4.80
N ALA A 616 29.39 -8.14 -5.34
CA ALA A 616 28.19 -8.82 -5.79
C ALA A 616 27.20 -9.03 -4.63
N LEU A 617 27.66 -9.49 -3.46
CA LEU A 617 26.79 -9.71 -2.30
C LEU A 617 26.14 -8.42 -1.77
N LEU A 618 26.87 -7.30 -1.77
CA LEU A 618 26.37 -6.04 -1.22
C LEU A 618 25.47 -5.29 -2.21
N TYR A 619 25.78 -5.34 -3.51
CA TYR A 619 25.12 -4.50 -4.52
C TYR A 619 24.09 -5.27 -5.37
N ALA A 620 24.18 -6.59 -5.52
CA ALA A 620 23.22 -7.34 -6.33
C ALA A 620 21.76 -7.18 -5.90
N PRO A 621 21.43 -7.18 -4.58
CA PRO A 621 20.05 -6.99 -4.14
C PRO A 621 19.43 -5.66 -4.52
N GLY A 622 20.24 -4.61 -4.71
CA GLY A 622 19.75 -3.30 -5.13
C GLY A 622 19.74 -3.10 -6.65
N ILE A 623 20.48 -3.91 -7.40
CA ILE A 623 20.53 -3.86 -8.87
C ILE A 623 19.45 -4.75 -9.51
N LEU A 624 19.20 -5.92 -8.94
CA LEU A 624 18.31 -6.94 -9.51
C LEU A 624 16.88 -6.86 -8.97
N SER A 625 16.58 -5.84 -8.18
CA SER A 625 15.27 -5.59 -7.59
C SER A 625 14.64 -4.33 -8.13
#